data_AF-A0A1V2I4U4-F1
#
_entry.id   AF-A0A1V2I4U4-F1
#
_cell.length_a   1.000
_cell.length_b   1.000
_cell.length_c   1.000
_cell.angle_alpha   90.00
_cell.angle_beta   90.00
_cell.angle_gamma   90.00
#
_symmetry.space_group_name_H-M   'P 1'
#
loop_
_entity.id
_entity.type
_entity.pdbx_description
1 polymer ?
#
loop_
_entity_poly.entity_id
_entity_poly.type
_entity_poly.pdbx_seq_one_letter_code
_entity_poly.pdbx_strand_id
1 'polypeptide(L)'
;MPEFIARRGDDTWLCRCDNTPDRDGFVPVIGRREATTTSIRWRGRYCCLRCGRLVAWPTRQIVGQLDFADLTLRPPRRVKGQTIMEYEQDRLTLRTPVRVRVGDGHIWRFGQIATIDGERYVVDLGRDGTVTTTRDNIRRL
;
A
#
# COMPACT_ATOMS: atom_id res chain seq x y z
N MET A 1 24.62 2.71 14.57
CA MET A 1 25.10 2.28 13.23
C MET A 1 23.96 2.44 12.23
N PRO A 2 24.19 2.87 10.99
CA PRO A 2 23.14 2.97 9.98
C PRO A 2 22.59 1.59 9.62
N GLU A 3 21.27 1.46 9.54
CA GLU A 3 20.59 0.23 9.13
C GLU A 3 20.26 0.26 7.63
N PHE A 4 20.29 -0.91 6.99
CA PHE A 4 20.01 -1.06 5.55
C PHE A 4 19.04 -2.23 5.32
N ILE A 5 18.28 -2.15 4.23
CA ILE A 5 17.50 -3.30 3.74
C ILE A 5 18.43 -4.36 3.11
N ALA A 6 18.01 -5.62 3.13
CA ALA A 6 18.78 -6.72 2.57
C ALA A 6 18.59 -6.82 1.04
N ARG A 7 19.54 -7.43 0.36
CA ARG A 7 19.45 -7.78 -1.08
C ARG A 7 18.98 -9.23 -1.20
N ARG A 8 18.00 -9.49 -2.07
CA ARG A 8 17.57 -10.83 -2.46
C ARG A 8 17.85 -11.04 -3.95
N GLY A 9 18.78 -11.93 -4.28
CA GLY A 9 19.20 -12.16 -5.66
C GLY A 9 19.79 -10.91 -6.30
N ASP A 10 19.72 -10.82 -7.63
CA ASP A 10 20.47 -9.80 -8.36
C ASP A 10 19.90 -8.40 -8.23
N ASP A 11 18.58 -8.17 -8.11
CA ASP A 11 18.04 -6.81 -8.02
C ASP A 11 16.83 -6.61 -7.10
N THR A 12 16.36 -7.67 -6.42
CA THR A 12 15.15 -7.59 -5.61
C THR A 12 15.48 -7.14 -4.19
N TRP A 13 14.83 -6.07 -3.73
CA TRP A 13 15.02 -5.55 -2.38
C TRP A 13 14.22 -6.35 -1.38
N LEU A 14 14.78 -6.56 -0.20
CA LEU A 14 14.12 -7.24 0.90
C LEU A 14 14.11 -6.32 2.12
N CYS A 15 12.92 -5.82 2.46
CA CYS A 15 12.72 -5.12 3.72
C CYS A 15 13.07 -6.03 4.90
N ARG A 16 13.32 -5.45 6.07
CA ARG A 16 13.53 -6.21 7.31
C ARG A 16 12.31 -7.01 7.77
N CYS A 17 11.13 -6.72 7.24
CA CYS A 17 9.91 -7.51 7.43
C CYS A 17 9.68 -8.54 6.32
N ASP A 18 10.70 -8.84 5.52
CA ASP A 18 10.66 -9.73 4.35
C ASP A 18 9.71 -9.29 3.23
N ASN A 19 9.30 -8.01 3.23
CA ASN A 19 8.57 -7.42 2.11
C ASN A 19 9.50 -7.15 0.93
N THR A 20 8.99 -7.34 -0.28
CA THR A 20 9.69 -7.06 -1.53
C THR A 20 8.87 -6.08 -2.38
N PRO A 21 9.51 -5.28 -3.27
CA PRO A 21 8.81 -4.31 -4.13
C PRO A 21 7.71 -4.90 -5.01
N ASP A 22 7.82 -6.18 -5.36
CA ASP A 22 6.92 -6.96 -6.21
C ASP A 22 5.76 -7.65 -5.46
N ARG A 23 5.73 -7.61 -4.11
CA ARG A 23 4.64 -8.18 -3.29
C ARG A 23 3.72 -7.10 -2.74
N ASP A 24 3.95 -6.66 -1.49
CA ASP A 24 3.09 -5.68 -0.80
C ASP A 24 3.44 -4.25 -1.21
N GLY A 25 4.56 -4.08 -1.93
CA GLY A 25 4.95 -2.82 -2.56
C GLY A 25 5.75 -1.90 -1.65
N PHE A 26 6.61 -1.12 -2.29
CA PHE A 26 7.24 0.07 -1.73
C PHE A 26 6.68 1.28 -2.44
N VAL A 27 6.14 2.26 -1.71
CA VAL A 27 5.60 3.48 -2.31
C VAL A 27 6.58 4.63 -2.20
N PRO A 28 6.79 5.42 -3.25
CA PRO A 28 7.63 6.60 -3.18
C PRO A 28 6.95 7.68 -2.32
N VAL A 29 7.68 8.32 -1.40
CA VAL A 29 7.13 9.35 -0.50
C VAL A 29 7.98 10.62 -0.40
N ILE A 30 7.31 11.78 -0.36
CA ILE A 30 7.90 13.06 0.02
C ILE A 30 7.31 13.47 1.36
N GLY A 31 8.14 13.45 2.41
CA GLY A 31 7.67 13.61 3.79
C GLY A 31 6.75 12.46 4.19
N ARG A 32 5.50 12.79 4.55
CA ARG A 32 4.45 11.82 4.94
C ARG A 32 3.45 11.53 3.81
N ARG A 33 3.73 11.96 2.59
CA ARG A 33 2.81 11.85 1.44
C ARG A 33 3.40 11.02 0.33
N GLU A 34 2.56 10.29 -0.37
CA GLU A 34 2.96 9.62 -1.61
C GLU A 34 3.39 10.63 -2.68
N ALA A 35 4.53 10.33 -3.30
CA ALA A 35 5.08 11.10 -4.40
C ALA A 35 4.53 10.56 -5.73
N THR A 36 4.13 11.45 -6.64
CA THR A 36 3.86 11.05 -8.02
C THR A 36 5.18 10.89 -8.74
N THR A 37 5.48 9.68 -9.19
CA THR A 37 6.70 9.39 -9.94
C THR A 37 6.35 9.02 -11.37
N THR A 38 6.71 9.87 -12.32
CA THR A 38 6.64 9.54 -13.76
C THR A 38 7.80 8.63 -14.20
N SER A 39 8.71 8.32 -13.28
CA SER A 39 9.91 7.51 -13.53
C SER A 39 9.87 6.23 -12.72
N ILE A 40 10.12 5.12 -13.41
CA ILE A 40 10.41 3.78 -12.88
C ILE A 40 11.64 3.75 -11.94
N ARG A 41 12.46 4.81 -11.88
CA ARG A 41 13.68 4.88 -11.05
C ARG A 41 13.71 6.14 -10.19
N TRP A 42 12.66 6.38 -9.42
CA TRP A 42 12.59 7.55 -8.57
C TRP A 42 13.67 7.56 -7.48
N ARG A 43 14.38 8.68 -7.36
CA ARG A 43 15.45 8.95 -6.41
C ARG A 43 14.90 9.75 -5.23
N GLY A 44 14.54 9.03 -4.17
CA GLY A 44 13.92 9.59 -2.97
C GLY A 44 13.75 8.54 -1.87
N ARG A 45 12.72 8.69 -1.02
CA ARG A 45 12.43 7.77 0.09
C ARG A 45 11.24 6.86 -0.21
N TYR A 46 11.41 5.57 -0.11
CA TYR A 46 10.32 4.62 -0.27
C TYR A 46 9.78 4.18 1.08
N CYS A 47 8.46 4.14 1.24
CA CYS A 47 7.81 3.56 2.41
C CYS A 47 7.46 2.09 2.13
N CYS A 48 7.91 1.18 2.99
CA CYS A 48 7.48 -0.20 2.97
C CYS A 48 6.02 -0.29 3.47
N LEU A 49 5.09 -0.69 2.62
CA LEU A 49 3.68 -0.79 2.98
C LEU A 49 3.34 -1.92 3.97
N ARG A 50 4.31 -2.78 4.29
CA ARG A 50 4.15 -3.85 5.29
C ARG A 50 4.56 -3.42 6.70
N CYS A 51 5.55 -2.55 6.86
CA CYS A 51 6.08 -2.18 8.18
C CYS A 51 6.39 -0.69 8.39
N GLY A 52 6.07 0.17 7.42
CA GLY A 52 6.20 1.62 7.53
C GLY A 52 7.64 2.14 7.40
N ARG A 53 8.64 1.26 7.28
CA ARG A 53 10.05 1.69 7.17
C ARG A 53 10.28 2.56 5.94
N LEU A 54 10.94 3.69 6.16
CA LEU A 54 11.38 4.61 5.12
C LEU A 54 12.79 4.25 4.67
N VAL A 55 12.94 3.98 3.39
CA VAL A 55 14.20 3.55 2.76
C VAL A 55 14.65 4.60 1.77
N ALA A 56 15.86 5.14 1.93
CA ALA A 56 16.44 6.08 0.98
C ALA A 56 17.02 5.36 -0.25
N TRP A 57 16.72 5.87 -1.44
CA TRP A 57 17.30 5.44 -2.71
C TRP A 57 18.38 6.44 -3.18
N PRO A 58 19.56 5.98 -3.65
CA PRO A 58 19.96 4.60 -3.92
C PRO A 58 20.72 3.90 -2.77
N THR A 59 20.89 4.56 -1.63
CA THR A 59 21.75 4.06 -0.54
C THR A 59 21.19 2.84 0.17
N ARG A 60 19.88 2.56 0.03
CA ARG A 60 19.16 1.46 0.68
C ARG A 60 19.16 1.55 2.21
N GLN A 61 19.48 2.73 2.73
CA GLN A 61 19.49 3.01 4.15
C GLN A 61 18.06 3.12 4.65
N ILE A 62 17.77 2.50 5.78
CA ILE A 62 16.56 2.75 6.55
C ILE A 62 16.78 4.07 7.27
N VAL A 63 16.04 5.10 6.85
CA VAL A 63 16.18 6.48 7.33
C VAL A 63 15.07 6.88 8.29
N GLY A 64 14.15 5.96 8.60
CA GLY A 64 13.10 6.18 9.58
C GLY A 64 11.95 5.19 9.42
N GLN A 65 10.84 5.53 10.08
CA GLN A 65 9.60 4.78 10.03
C GLN A 65 8.44 5.77 9.98
N LEU A 66 7.43 5.43 9.21
CA LEU A 66 6.19 6.17 9.06
C LEU A 66 5.06 5.33 9.65
N ASP A 67 4.24 5.93 10.52
CA ASP A 67 2.97 5.33 10.88
C ASP A 67 2.05 5.39 9.65
N PHE A 68 1.38 4.28 9.33
CA PHE A 68 0.43 4.26 8.22
C PHE A 68 -0.77 5.18 8.45
N ALA A 69 -1.12 5.48 9.70
CA ALA A 69 -2.13 6.48 10.03
C ALA A 69 -1.72 7.89 9.53
N ASP A 70 -0.41 8.15 9.49
CA ASP A 70 0.16 9.42 9.03
C ASP A 70 0.42 9.46 7.51
N LEU A 71 0.38 8.32 6.83
CA LEU A 71 0.64 8.23 5.40
C LEU A 71 -0.56 8.74 4.60
N THR A 72 -0.38 9.88 3.92
CA THR A 72 -1.38 10.39 2.97
C THR A 72 -1.03 9.91 1.56
N LEU A 73 -1.71 8.88 1.08
CA LEU A 73 -1.64 8.46 -0.32
C LEU A 73 -2.45 9.44 -1.20
N ARG A 74 -2.02 9.62 -2.45
CA ARG A 74 -2.78 10.51 -3.35
C ARG A 74 -4.05 9.80 -3.78
N PRO A 75 -5.23 10.47 -3.78
CA PRO A 75 -6.39 9.93 -4.46
C PRO A 75 -6.07 9.80 -5.96
N PRO A 76 -6.58 8.77 -6.66
CA PRO A 76 -6.39 8.64 -8.10
C PRO A 76 -6.86 9.91 -8.81
N ARG A 77 -6.04 10.43 -9.74
CA ARG A 77 -6.33 11.65 -10.50
C ARG A 77 -7.67 11.47 -11.26
N ARG A 78 -8.69 12.26 -10.90
CA ARG A 78 -9.87 12.46 -11.75
C ARG A 78 -9.45 13.19 -13.02
N VAL A 79 -9.45 12.51 -14.16
CA VAL A 79 -9.33 13.15 -15.47
C VAL A 79 -10.70 13.79 -15.77
N LYS A 80 -10.76 15.14 -15.79
CA LYS A 80 -11.97 15.86 -16.18
C LYS A 80 -12.28 15.53 -17.65
N GLY A 81 -13.44 14.93 -17.90
CA GLY A 81 -14.00 14.80 -19.26
C GLY A 81 -14.42 13.40 -19.71
N GLN A 82 -14.33 12.38 -18.87
CA GLN A 82 -14.86 11.05 -19.21
C GLN A 82 -15.98 10.66 -18.26
N THR A 83 -17.22 10.81 -18.73
CA THR A 83 -18.38 10.07 -18.22
C THR A 83 -18.19 8.60 -18.60
N ILE A 84 -17.23 7.93 -17.96
CA ILE A 84 -17.20 6.47 -17.90
C ILE A 84 -17.82 6.15 -16.55
N MET A 85 -18.98 5.49 -16.61
CA MET A 85 -19.71 4.87 -15.52
C MET A 85 -18.97 4.87 -14.16
N GLU A 86 -19.51 5.61 -13.19
CA GLU A 86 -19.08 5.56 -11.77
C GLU A 86 -19.05 4.13 -11.19
N TYR A 87 -19.65 3.15 -11.88
CA TYR A 87 -19.63 1.73 -11.55
C TYR A 87 -18.30 1.00 -11.82
N GLU A 88 -17.45 1.44 -12.75
CA GLU A 88 -16.21 0.71 -13.08
C GLU A 88 -15.00 1.19 -12.29
N GLN A 89 -14.98 2.45 -11.85
CA GLN A 89 -13.87 3.02 -11.06
C GLN A 89 -13.85 2.54 -9.60
N ASP A 90 -14.97 1.99 -9.11
CA ASP A 90 -15.11 1.51 -7.73
C ASP A 90 -15.04 -0.02 -7.60
N ARG A 91 -14.70 -0.68 -8.71
CA ARG A 91 -14.60 -2.13 -8.79
C ARG A 91 -13.33 -2.61 -8.09
N LEU A 92 -13.50 -3.07 -6.86
CA LEU A 92 -12.48 -3.80 -6.12
C LEU A 92 -12.19 -5.12 -6.87
N THR A 93 -10.92 -5.36 -7.21
CA THR A 93 -10.46 -6.62 -7.83
C THR A 93 -9.50 -7.34 -6.88
N LEU A 94 -9.21 -8.62 -7.16
CA LEU A 94 -8.22 -9.37 -6.40
C LEU A 94 -6.88 -8.62 -6.35
N ARG A 95 -6.23 -8.68 -5.19
CA ARG A 95 -4.99 -7.97 -4.83
C ARG A 95 -5.07 -6.45 -4.86
N THR A 96 -6.27 -5.87 -4.99
CA THR A 96 -6.44 -4.42 -4.85
C THR A 96 -6.06 -4.03 -3.41
N PRO A 97 -5.12 -3.09 -3.22
CA PRO A 97 -4.80 -2.56 -1.90
C PRO A 97 -5.97 -1.71 -1.40
N VAL A 98 -6.38 -1.94 -0.16
CA VAL A 98 -7.53 -1.29 0.45
C VAL A 98 -7.28 -0.97 1.92
N ARG A 99 -8.04 -0.02 2.44
CA ARG A 99 -8.30 0.09 3.88
C ARG A 99 -9.65 -0.53 4.18
N VAL A 100 -9.72 -1.32 5.23
CA VAL A 100 -10.94 -2.00 5.67
C VAL A 100 -11.19 -1.71 7.14
N ARG A 101 -12.46 -1.53 7.51
CA ARG A 101 -12.88 -1.45 8.91
C ARG A 101 -12.79 -2.81 9.59
N VAL A 102 -12.21 -2.86 10.77
CA VAL A 102 -12.13 -4.07 11.61
C VAL A 102 -12.74 -3.81 12.99
N GLY A 103 -13.17 -4.88 13.66
CA GLY A 103 -13.77 -4.81 14.99
C GLY A 103 -15.14 -4.15 14.99
N ASP A 104 -15.33 -3.16 15.86
CA ASP A 104 -16.55 -2.34 15.99
C ASP A 104 -16.73 -1.31 14.86
N GLY A 105 -15.82 -1.27 13.89
CA GLY A 105 -15.90 -0.38 12.74
C GLY A 105 -15.20 0.97 12.92
N HIS A 106 -14.58 1.23 14.07
CA HIS A 106 -13.82 2.46 14.31
C HIS A 106 -12.36 2.37 13.83
N ILE A 107 -11.83 1.16 13.66
CA ILE A 107 -10.43 0.93 13.32
C ILE A 107 -10.30 0.60 11.83
N TRP A 108 -9.48 1.37 11.10
CA TRP A 108 -9.14 1.09 9.71
C TRP A 108 -7.80 0.38 9.61
N ARG A 109 -7.79 -0.82 9.02
CA ARG A 109 -6.56 -1.57 8.73
C ARG A 109 -6.29 -1.62 7.24
N PHE A 110 -5.02 -1.69 6.89
CA PHE A 110 -4.59 -1.91 5.52
C PHE A 110 -4.65 -3.40 5.20
N GLY A 111 -5.06 -3.73 3.98
CA GLY A 111 -4.91 -5.06 3.43
C GLY A 111 -5.13 -5.09 1.93
N GLN A 112 -5.24 -6.29 1.39
CA GLN A 112 -5.48 -6.53 -0.02
C GLN A 112 -6.70 -7.41 -0.21
N ILE A 113 -7.49 -7.18 -1.26
CA ILE A 113 -8.62 -8.04 -1.57
C ILE A 113 -8.11 -9.44 -1.93
N ALA A 114 -8.34 -10.42 -1.07
CA ALA A 114 -7.97 -11.82 -1.30
C ALA A 114 -9.07 -12.60 -2.01
N THR A 115 -10.34 -12.26 -1.78
CA THR A 115 -11.49 -12.95 -2.39
C THR A 115 -12.65 -11.98 -2.56
N ILE A 116 -13.45 -12.19 -3.60
CA ILE A 116 -14.68 -11.46 -3.88
C ILE A 116 -15.76 -12.51 -4.13
N ASP A 117 -16.81 -12.48 -3.33
CA ASP A 117 -17.98 -13.34 -3.45
C ASP A 117 -19.25 -12.47 -3.41
N GLY A 118 -19.70 -12.05 -4.60
CA GLY A 118 -20.78 -11.08 -4.75
C GLY A 118 -20.48 -9.77 -4.02
N GLU A 119 -21.24 -9.48 -2.97
CA GLU A 119 -21.10 -8.27 -2.13
C GLU A 119 -20.11 -8.41 -0.98
N ARG A 120 -19.56 -9.62 -0.78
CA ARG A 120 -18.60 -9.91 0.28
C ARG A 120 -17.18 -9.90 -0.26
N TYR A 121 -16.31 -9.25 0.50
CA TYR A 121 -14.89 -9.13 0.22
C TYR A 121 -14.11 -9.71 1.37
N VAL A 122 -13.15 -10.57 1.07
CA VAL A 122 -12.15 -11.01 2.03
C VAL A 122 -10.93 -10.14 1.83
N VAL A 123 -10.50 -9.45 2.88
CA VAL A 123 -9.31 -8.61 2.88
C VAL A 123 -8.23 -9.32 3.69
N ASP A 124 -7.11 -9.61 3.06
CA ASP A 124 -5.91 -10.12 3.70
C ASP A 124 -5.13 -8.95 4.32
N LEU A 125 -5.01 -8.97 5.65
CA LEU A 125 -4.29 -8.00 6.47
C LEU A 125 -2.85 -8.46 6.76
N GLY A 126 -2.39 -9.54 6.10
CA GLY A 126 -1.07 -10.12 6.31
C GLY A 126 -0.98 -10.88 7.63
N ARG A 127 -0.14 -10.41 8.56
CA ARG A 127 0.10 -11.10 9.85
C ARG A 127 -1.10 -11.02 10.80
N ASP A 128 -1.99 -10.05 10.58
CA ASP A 128 -3.20 -9.87 11.37
C ASP A 128 -4.35 -10.80 10.92
N GLY A 129 -4.10 -11.63 9.89
CA GLY A 129 -5.08 -12.56 9.35
C GLY A 129 -5.96 -11.93 8.27
N THR A 130 -7.18 -12.46 8.11
CA THR A 130 -8.13 -12.02 7.09
C THR A 130 -9.39 -11.47 7.74
N VAL A 131 -9.98 -10.45 7.13
CA VAL A 131 -11.30 -9.92 7.52
C VAL A 131 -12.29 -10.07 6.37
N THR A 132 -13.47 -10.60 6.67
CA THR A 132 -14.59 -10.62 5.73
C THR A 132 -15.47 -9.42 5.97
N THR A 133 -15.80 -8.69 4.92
CA THR A 133 -16.49 -7.40 5.01
C THR A 133 -17.30 -7.11 3.75
N THR A 134 -18.12 -6.06 3.80
CA THR A 134 -18.87 -5.52 2.65
C THR A 134 -18.17 -4.32 2.03
N ARG A 135 -18.59 -3.91 0.83
CA ARG A 135 -18.04 -2.76 0.09
C ARG A 135 -18.00 -1.47 0.93
N ASP A 136 -19.03 -1.20 1.73
CA ASP A 136 -19.16 0.04 2.52
C ASP A 136 -18.07 0.21 3.59
N ASN A 137 -17.51 -0.91 4.03
CA ASN A 137 -16.47 -0.97 5.03
C ASN A 137 -15.07 -0.99 4.40
N ILE A 138 -14.98 -0.82 3.09
CA ILE A 138 -13.73 -0.82 2.32
C ILE A 138 -13.53 0.54 1.65
N ARG A 139 -12.30 1.02 1.71
CA ARG A 139 -11.83 2.17 0.96
C ARG A 139 -10.68 1.71 0.08
N ARG A 140 -10.89 1.78 -1.23
CA ARG A 140 -9.84 1.57 -2.21
C ARG A 140 -8.73 2.61 -1.99
N LEU A 141 -7.49 2.16 -2.06
CA LEU A 141 -6.29 3.01 -2.02
C LEU A 141 -5.87 3.41 -3.42
#